data_AF-A0A7W0NWR0-F1
#
_entry.id   AF-A0A7W0NWR0-F1
#
_cell.length_a   1.000
_cell.length_b   1.000
_cell.length_c   1.000
_cell.angle_alpha   90.00
_cell.angle_beta   90.00
_cell.angle_gamma   90.00
#
_symmetry.space_group_name_H-M   'P 1'
#
loop_
_entity.id
_entity.type
_entity.pdbx_description
1 polymer ?
#
loop_
_entity_poly.entity_id
_entity_poly.type
_entity_poly.pdbx_seq_one_letter_code
_entity_poly.pdbx_strand_id
1 'polypeptide(L)'
;MKFTESDVTLGAELWTAFQNRDHARLKELSETESACFPYLEEACQAEIEKEIRPKEVLRELRQSGVQDFDEMFAGFREHAGVYGFGDAQVKKILNQI
;
A
#
# COMPACT_ATOMS: atom_id res chain seq x y z
N MET A 1 2.98 -23.64 -6.83
CA MET A 1 3.93 -22.53 -7.08
C MET A 1 5.22 -22.83 -6.35
N LYS A 2 6.37 -22.67 -6.99
CA LYS A 2 7.69 -22.88 -6.38
C LYS A 2 8.56 -21.69 -6.77
N PHE A 3 9.26 -21.11 -5.80
CA PHE A 3 10.21 -20.04 -6.05
C PHE A 3 11.34 -20.54 -6.96
N THR A 4 11.64 -19.76 -8.00
CA THR A 4 12.86 -19.90 -8.79
C THR A 4 13.99 -19.08 -8.18
N GLU A 5 15.20 -19.23 -8.70
CA GLU A 5 16.32 -18.36 -8.34
C GLU A 5 16.03 -16.88 -8.69
N SER A 6 15.37 -16.63 -9.82
CA SER A 6 14.98 -15.26 -10.21
C SER A 6 13.99 -14.64 -9.23
N ASP A 7 13.03 -15.41 -8.69
CA ASP A 7 12.09 -14.92 -7.68
C ASP A 7 12.81 -14.56 -6.37
N VAL A 8 13.81 -15.36 -5.97
CA VAL A 8 14.60 -15.10 -4.77
C VAL A 8 15.46 -13.84 -4.93
N THR A 9 16.12 -13.68 -6.09
CA THR A 9 16.90 -12.48 -6.41
C THR A 9 16.01 -11.24 -6.44
N LEU A 10 14.85 -11.32 -7.12
CA LEU A 10 13.86 -10.24 -7.16
C LEU A 10 13.43 -9.83 -5.73
N GLY A 11 13.11 -10.80 -4.87
CA GLY A 11 12.76 -10.53 -3.47
C GLY A 11 13.87 -9.80 -2.69
N ALA A 12 15.13 -10.18 -2.90
CA ALA A 12 16.27 -9.53 -2.25
C ALA A 12 16.49 -8.08 -2.75
N GLU A 13 16.31 -7.84 -4.04
CA GLU A 13 16.39 -6.50 -4.62
C GLU A 13 15.24 -5.60 -4.14
N LEU A 14 14.00 -6.13 -4.13
CA LEU A 14 12.83 -5.45 -3.60
C LEU A 14 13.03 -5.03 -2.15
N TRP A 15 13.53 -5.96 -1.32
CA TRP A 15 13.82 -5.68 0.08
C TRP A 15 14.84 -4.55 0.24
N THR A 16 15.92 -4.60 -0.54
CA THR A 16 16.97 -3.57 -0.51
C THR A 16 16.42 -2.19 -0.92
N ALA A 17 15.64 -2.12 -2.01
CA ALA A 17 15.03 -0.88 -2.47
C ALA A 17 14.04 -0.31 -1.44
N PHE A 18 13.21 -1.17 -0.85
CA PHE A 18 12.26 -0.82 0.21
C PHE A 18 12.96 -0.21 1.42
N GLN A 19 14.00 -0.86 1.95
CA GLN A 19 14.72 -0.37 3.12
C GLN A 19 15.36 1.01 2.90
N ASN A 20 15.81 1.27 1.68
CA ASN A 20 16.43 2.54 1.31
C ASN A 20 15.44 3.64 0.89
N ARG A 21 14.12 3.34 0.91
CA ARG A 21 13.07 4.22 0.36
C ARG A 21 13.34 4.63 -1.09
N ASP A 22 13.93 3.73 -1.87
CA ASP A 22 14.21 3.97 -3.28
C ASP A 22 12.94 3.68 -4.11
N HIS A 23 12.05 4.67 -4.18
CA HIS A 23 10.78 4.55 -4.88
C HIS A 23 10.96 4.35 -6.39
N ALA A 24 12.02 4.92 -6.97
CA ALA A 24 12.31 4.74 -8.39
C ALA A 24 12.68 3.29 -8.69
N ARG A 25 13.57 2.70 -7.88
CA ARG A 25 13.94 1.29 -8.02
C ARG A 25 12.77 0.36 -7.70
N LEU A 26 11.97 0.67 -6.68
CA LEU A 26 10.75 -0.10 -6.40
C LEU A 26 9.80 -0.11 -7.59
N LYS A 27 9.58 1.03 -8.26
CA LYS A 27 8.72 1.10 -9.44
C LYS A 27 9.26 0.24 -10.58
N GLU A 28 10.56 0.35 -10.87
CA GLU A 28 11.20 -0.46 -11.91
C GLU A 28 11.09 -1.97 -11.62
N LEU A 29 11.42 -2.40 -10.40
CA LEU A 29 11.32 -3.81 -10.00
C LEU A 29 9.89 -4.34 -10.08
N SER A 30 8.92 -3.47 -9.83
CA SER A 30 7.51 -3.84 -9.77
C SER A 30 6.91 -4.32 -11.10
N GLU A 31 7.56 -3.97 -12.21
CA GLU A 31 7.17 -4.38 -13.57
C GLU A 31 7.67 -5.80 -13.91
N THR A 32 8.44 -6.42 -13.01
CA THR A 32 8.95 -7.79 -13.22
C THR A 32 7.83 -8.82 -13.03
N GLU A 33 7.55 -9.58 -14.08
CA GLU A 33 6.60 -10.69 -13.99
C GLU A 33 7.15 -11.81 -13.09
N SER A 34 6.43 -12.11 -12.01
CA SER A 34 6.70 -13.26 -11.15
C SER A 34 5.40 -13.93 -10.76
N ALA A 35 5.30 -15.22 -11.04
CA ALA A 35 4.16 -16.01 -10.56
C ALA A 35 4.10 -15.99 -9.03
N CYS A 36 5.25 -15.94 -8.34
CA CYS A 36 5.35 -15.90 -6.88
C CYS A 36 4.93 -14.55 -6.28
N PHE A 37 4.95 -13.47 -7.07
CA PHE A 37 4.52 -12.13 -6.65
C PHE A 37 3.44 -11.58 -7.59
N PRO A 38 2.23 -12.16 -7.60
CA PRO A 38 1.19 -11.82 -8.57
C PRO A 38 0.61 -10.40 -8.41
N TYR A 39 0.83 -9.76 -7.26
CA TYR A 39 0.38 -8.39 -6.95
C TYR A 39 1.56 -7.43 -6.77
N LEU A 40 2.72 -7.73 -7.37
CA LEU A 40 3.93 -6.98 -7.12
C LEU A 40 3.79 -5.50 -7.47
N GLU A 41 3.25 -5.19 -8.66
CA GLU A 41 3.01 -3.82 -9.09
C GLU A 41 2.10 -3.07 -8.11
N GLU A 42 0.98 -3.67 -7.73
CA GLU A 42 0.02 -3.09 -6.79
C GLU A 42 0.65 -2.83 -5.41
N ALA A 43 1.41 -3.79 -4.88
CA ALA A 43 2.07 -3.68 -3.58
C ALA A 43 3.15 -2.59 -3.58
N CYS A 44 3.98 -2.53 -4.63
CA CYS A 44 5.00 -1.49 -4.77
C CYS A 44 4.36 -0.10 -4.91
N GLN A 45 3.32 0.03 -5.72
CA GLN A 45 2.61 1.29 -5.88
C GLN A 45 1.98 1.76 -4.56
N ALA A 46 1.37 0.84 -3.80
CA ALA A 46 0.82 1.14 -2.49
C ALA A 46 1.89 1.66 -1.51
N GLU A 47 3.10 1.10 -1.50
CA GLU A 47 4.18 1.62 -0.67
C GLU A 47 4.62 3.02 -1.12
N ILE A 48 4.75 3.25 -2.43
CA ILE A 48 5.16 4.54 -2.99
C ILE A 48 4.17 5.66 -2.61
N GLU A 49 2.87 5.35 -2.58
CA GLU A 49 1.79 6.32 -2.32
C GLU A 49 1.36 6.43 -0.85
N LYS A 50 1.90 5.56 0.02
CA LYS A 50 1.42 5.30 1.39
C LYS A 50 1.30 6.52 2.30
N GLU A 51 2.11 7.55 2.05
CA GLU A 51 2.08 8.78 2.85
C GLU A 51 0.99 9.78 2.44
N ILE A 52 0.47 9.66 1.21
CA ILE A 52 -0.44 10.61 0.57
C ILE A 52 -1.82 9.99 0.40
N ARG A 53 -1.92 8.89 -0.36
CA ARG A 53 -3.22 8.36 -0.83
C ARG A 53 -4.16 7.92 0.30
N PRO A 54 -3.71 7.30 1.41
CA PRO A 54 -4.58 7.01 2.56
C PRO A 54 -5.27 8.25 3.15
N LYS A 55 -4.57 9.40 3.21
CA LYS A 55 -5.15 10.65 3.69
C LYS A 55 -6.22 11.18 2.74
N GLU A 56 -6.00 11.03 1.43
CA GLU A 56 -6.97 11.44 0.41
C GLU A 56 -8.24 10.62 0.48
N VAL A 57 -8.14 9.29 0.58
CA VAL A 57 -9.31 8.40 0.73
C VAL A 57 -10.14 8.79 1.95
N LEU A 58 -9.50 9.08 3.09
CA LEU A 58 -10.22 9.53 4.29
C LEU A 58 -10.89 10.90 4.11
N ARG A 59 -10.28 11.82 3.34
CA ARG A 59 -10.92 13.11 2.99
C ARG A 59 -12.12 12.91 2.08
N GLU A 60 -12.01 12.03 1.08
CA GLU A 60 -13.10 11.68 0.16
C GLU A 60 -14.28 11.09 0.93
N LEU A 61 -14.03 10.15 1.85
CA LEU A 61 -15.06 9.58 2.72
C LEU A 61 -15.73 10.64 3.60
N ARG A 62 -14.96 11.55 4.21
CA ARG A 62 -15.52 12.66 5.00
C ARG A 62 -16.39 13.60 4.16
N GLN A 63 -15.96 13.90 2.94
CA GLN A 63 -16.69 14.76 2.00
C GLN A 63 -17.99 14.10 1.51
N SER A 64 -18.03 12.77 1.43
CA SER A 64 -19.24 12.01 1.09
C SER A 64 -20.30 11.98 2.21
N GLY A 65 -19.97 12.52 3.39
CA GLY A 65 -20.90 12.64 4.53
C GLY A 65 -20.75 11.55 5.59
N VAL A 66 -19.80 10.63 5.44
CA VAL A 66 -19.50 9.62 6.46
C VAL A 66 -18.82 10.28 7.66
N GLN A 67 -19.48 10.25 8.83
CA GLN A 67 -18.96 10.86 10.06
C GLN A 67 -18.69 9.87 11.18
N ASP A 68 -19.33 8.69 11.14
CA ASP A 68 -19.06 7.63 12.10
C ASP A 68 -17.73 6.94 11.77
N PHE A 69 -16.92 6.68 12.80
CA PHE A 69 -15.59 6.11 12.60
C PHE A 69 -15.64 4.67 12.07
N ASP A 70 -16.60 3.86 12.51
CA ASP A 70 -16.70 2.46 12.07
C ASP A 70 -17.11 2.40 10.59
N GLU A 71 -18.02 3.29 10.17
CA GLU A 71 -18.36 3.48 8.75
C GLU A 71 -17.16 4.00 7.94
N MET A 72 -16.41 4.98 8.46
CA MET A 72 -15.20 5.48 7.79
C MET A 72 -14.15 4.38 7.64
N PHE A 73 -13.93 3.56 8.67
CA PHE A 73 -12.94 2.50 8.62
C PHE A 73 -13.37 1.38 7.68
N ALA A 74 -14.66 1.04 7.62
CA ALA A 74 -15.19 0.10 6.64
C ALA A 74 -14.95 0.59 5.20
N GLY A 75 -15.31 1.83 4.89
CA GLY A 75 -15.07 2.44 3.58
C GLY A 75 -13.58 2.57 3.25
N PHE A 76 -12.75 2.89 4.26
CA PHE A 76 -11.30 2.93 4.08
C PHE A 76 -10.75 1.55 3.71
N ARG A 77 -11.18 0.46 4.37
CA ARG A 77 -10.70 -0.88 4.01
C ARG A 77 -11.12 -1.31 2.62
N GLU A 78 -12.31 -0.90 2.17
CA GLU A 78 -12.82 -1.18 0.83
C GLU A 78 -11.97 -0.49 -0.25
N HIS A 79 -11.57 0.77 -0.04
CA HIS A 79 -10.87 1.57 -1.05
C HIS A 79 -9.34 1.62 -0.89
N ALA A 80 -8.83 1.32 0.30
CA ALA A 80 -7.43 1.52 0.70
C ALA A 80 -6.90 0.33 1.52
N GLY A 81 -7.51 -0.85 1.39
CA GLY A 81 -7.07 -2.07 2.07
C GLY A 81 -5.63 -2.47 1.73
N VAL A 82 -5.16 -2.15 0.51
CA VAL A 82 -3.80 -2.46 0.03
C VAL A 82 -2.69 -1.86 0.89
N TYR A 83 -2.94 -0.73 1.58
CA TYR A 83 -1.94 -0.09 2.43
C TYR A 83 -1.76 -0.77 3.81
N GLY A 84 -2.66 -1.69 4.18
CA GLY A 84 -2.53 -2.50 5.39
C GLY A 84 -2.67 -1.76 6.72
N PHE A 85 -3.32 -0.60 6.75
CA PHE A 85 -3.54 0.15 8.00
C PHE A 85 -4.63 -0.50 8.86
N GLY A 86 -4.32 -0.70 10.15
CA GLY A 86 -5.29 -1.04 11.18
C GLY A 86 -6.13 0.15 11.62
N ASP A 87 -7.21 -0.12 12.35
CA ASP A 87 -8.17 0.86 12.88
C ASP A 87 -7.49 1.98 13.68
N ALA A 88 -6.58 1.64 14.59
CA ALA A 88 -5.85 2.62 15.40
C ALA A 88 -4.96 3.54 14.54
N GLN A 89 -4.39 3.02 13.44
CA GLN A 89 -3.57 3.81 12.52
C GLN A 89 -4.46 4.72 11.67
N VAL A 90 -5.60 4.22 11.17
CA VAL A 90 -6.58 5.04 10.44
C VAL A 90 -7.11 6.17 11.31
N LYS A 91 -7.45 5.88 12.57
CA LYS A 91 -7.87 6.89 13.55
C LYS A 91 -6.81 7.97 13.78
N LYS A 92 -5.53 7.57 13.85
CA LYS A 92 -4.41 8.51 13.97
C LYS A 92 -4.31 9.41 12.74
N ILE A 93 -4.47 8.87 11.53
CA ILE A 93 -4.46 9.66 10.29
C ILE A 93 -5.64 10.64 10.26
N LEU A 94 -6.85 10.20 10.63
CA LEU A 94 -8.04 11.05 10.72
C LEU A 94 -7.84 12.25 11.64
N ASN A 95 -7.20 12.04 12.79
CA ASN A 95 -6.90 13.13 13.74
C ASN A 95 -5.88 14.16 13.21
N GLN A 96 -5.23 13.89 12.07
CA GLN A 96 -4.23 14.76 11.45
C GLN A 96 -4.78 15.54 10.23
N ILE A 97 -6.04 15.32 9.81
CA ILE A 97 -6.63 15.88 8.58
C ILE A 97 -8.00 16.54 8.80
#